data_AF-A0A920LPD9-F1
#
_entry.id   AF-A0A920LPD9-F1
#
_cell.length_a   1.000
_cell.length_b   1.000
_cell.length_c   1.000
_cell.angle_alpha   90.00
_cell.angle_beta   90.00
_cell.angle_gamma   90.00
#
_symmetry.space_group_name_H-M   'P 1'
#
loop_
_entity.id
_entity.type
_entity.pdbx_description
1 polymer ?
#
loop_
_entity_poly.entity_id
_entity_poly.type
_entity_poly.pdbx_seq_one_letter_code
_entity_poly.pdbx_strand_id
1 'polypeptide(L)'
;MNARATTYRRLNNIPASWGTAVNVQAMVFGNMGEDCATGVAFTRDPSTGENSFYGEYLINAQGEDVVAGIRTPLSLTRAARETAGESEPSMEEAMPEVFAQLDAVRTQLETHYGDMQDIEFTVQQNKLYMLQTRNGKRTGAAALRMAVEMAEEGLITRDEALLRIDPIALDQLLHPTLDPDAEKTVITQGLPASPGAAAERSC
;
A
#
# COMPACT_ATOMS: atom_id res chain seq x y z
N MET A 1 -3.33 -21.53 -21.90
CA MET A 1 -3.63 -20.48 -20.91
C MET A 1 -3.19 -21.02 -19.54
N ASN A 2 -2.50 -20.24 -18.72
CA ASN A 2 -1.97 -20.71 -17.43
C ASN A 2 -3.12 -21.17 -16.49
N ALA A 3 -2.96 -22.31 -15.81
CA ALA A 3 -3.97 -22.86 -14.91
C ALA A 3 -4.31 -21.91 -13.75
N ARG A 4 -3.29 -21.26 -13.17
CA ARG A 4 -3.46 -20.25 -12.11
C ARG A 4 -4.31 -19.06 -12.60
N ALA A 5 -4.04 -18.59 -13.82
CA ALA A 5 -4.81 -17.49 -14.43
C ALA A 5 -6.27 -17.88 -14.68
N THR A 6 -6.53 -19.13 -15.09
CA THR A 6 -7.89 -19.64 -15.33
C THR A 6 -8.68 -19.69 -14.02
N THR A 7 -8.08 -20.24 -12.95
CA THR A 7 -8.71 -20.28 -11.62
C THR A 7 -8.95 -18.88 -11.07
N TYR A 8 -7.98 -17.97 -11.19
CA TYR A 8 -8.12 -16.59 -10.72
C TYR A 8 -9.28 -15.86 -11.40
N ARG A 9 -9.39 -15.98 -12.73
CA ARG A 9 -10.50 -15.40 -13.50
C ARG A 9 -11.86 -15.93 -13.04
N ARG A 10 -11.98 -17.23 -12.76
CA ARG A 10 -13.20 -17.83 -12.24
C ARG A 10 -13.57 -17.31 -10.85
N LEU A 11 -12.60 -17.20 -9.94
CA LEU A 11 -12.83 -16.72 -8.57
C LEU A 11 -13.22 -15.24 -8.51
N ASN A 12 -12.72 -14.44 -9.47
CA ASN A 12 -12.95 -12.99 -9.51
C ASN A 12 -13.94 -12.56 -10.62
N ASN A 13 -14.64 -13.51 -11.26
CA ASN A 13 -15.59 -13.26 -12.34
C ASN A 13 -15.05 -12.42 -13.52
N ILE A 14 -13.79 -12.63 -13.92
CA ILE A 14 -13.12 -11.88 -14.99
C ILE A 14 -13.23 -12.66 -16.32
N PRO A 15 -13.83 -12.08 -17.39
CA PRO A 15 -13.95 -12.75 -18.68
C PRO A 15 -12.59 -13.12 -19.29
N ALA A 16 -12.49 -14.31 -19.89
CA ALA A 16 -11.29 -14.74 -20.60
C ALA A 16 -11.05 -13.90 -21.88
N SER A 17 -12.13 -13.39 -22.49
CA SER A 17 -12.09 -12.61 -23.73
C SER A 17 -11.35 -11.28 -23.61
N TRP A 18 -11.16 -10.75 -22.40
CA TRP A 18 -10.41 -9.50 -22.18
C TRP A 18 -8.92 -9.63 -22.47
N GLY A 19 -8.36 -10.85 -22.48
CA GLY A 19 -6.93 -11.06 -22.73
C GLY A 19 -6.04 -10.44 -21.65
N THR A 20 -4.85 -9.98 -22.06
CA THR A 20 -3.92 -9.17 -21.26
C THR A 20 -3.13 -8.27 -22.20
N ALA A 21 -2.82 -7.05 -21.76
CA ALA A 21 -1.91 -6.16 -22.48
C ALA A 21 -0.44 -6.56 -22.25
N VAL A 22 0.46 -5.98 -23.04
CA VAL A 22 1.91 -6.04 -22.87
C VAL A 22 2.44 -4.61 -22.87
N ASN A 23 3.16 -4.24 -21.81
CA ASN A 23 3.82 -2.94 -21.69
C ASN A 23 5.30 -3.07 -22.06
N VAL A 24 5.77 -2.25 -22.98
CA VAL A 24 7.21 -2.11 -23.31
C VAL A 24 7.65 -0.74 -22.81
N GLN A 25 8.53 -0.72 -21.81
CA GLN A 25 8.92 0.48 -21.08
C GLN A 25 10.45 0.54 -20.97
N ALA A 26 10.99 1.76 -20.87
CA ALA A 26 12.40 1.96 -20.56
C ALA A 26 12.71 1.47 -19.13
N MET A 27 13.85 0.78 -18.97
CA MET A 27 14.29 0.28 -17.67
C MET A 27 14.92 1.39 -16.82
N VAL A 28 14.70 1.31 -15.51
CA VAL A 28 15.38 2.10 -14.48
C VAL A 28 15.79 1.18 -13.33
N PHE A 29 16.80 1.57 -12.56
CA PHE A 29 17.48 0.71 -11.61
C PHE A 29 17.63 1.38 -10.24
N GLY A 30 17.06 0.76 -9.21
CA GLY A 30 17.21 1.19 -7.80
C GLY A 30 18.46 0.65 -7.11
N ASN A 31 19.31 -0.12 -7.80
CA ASN A 31 20.42 -0.89 -7.26
C ASN A 31 21.79 -0.51 -7.86
N MET A 32 22.00 0.75 -8.21
CA MET A 32 23.27 1.24 -8.78
C MET A 32 24.18 1.94 -7.76
N GLY A 33 23.80 1.94 -6.48
CA GLY A 33 24.50 2.64 -5.41
C GLY A 33 23.56 3.16 -4.34
N GLU A 34 24.14 3.89 -3.37
CA GLU A 34 23.42 4.43 -2.21
C GLU A 34 22.54 5.65 -2.55
N ASP A 35 22.72 6.23 -3.73
CA ASP A 35 21.88 7.29 -4.28
C ASP A 35 20.71 6.74 -5.13
N CYS A 36 20.48 5.43 -5.04
CA CYS A 36 19.41 4.71 -5.73
C CYS A 36 18.54 3.96 -4.72
N ALA A 37 17.25 3.83 -5.02
CA ALA A 37 16.29 3.15 -4.17
C ALA A 37 15.10 2.61 -4.97
N THR A 38 14.31 1.75 -4.36
CA THR A 38 13.01 1.31 -4.88
C THR A 38 12.01 1.22 -3.74
N GLY A 39 10.73 1.45 -4.03
CA GLY A 39 9.72 1.39 -2.99
C GLY A 39 8.31 1.27 -3.50
N VAL A 40 7.42 0.99 -2.56
CA VAL A 40 5.97 0.93 -2.74
C VAL A 40 5.33 1.86 -1.72
N ALA A 41 4.31 2.59 -2.14
CA ALA A 41 3.67 3.60 -1.31
C ALA A 41 2.17 3.66 -1.55
N PHE A 42 1.42 3.98 -0.50
CA PHE A 42 0.00 4.26 -0.53
C PHE A 42 -0.22 5.72 -0.10
N THR A 43 -1.07 6.44 -0.82
CA THR A 43 -1.33 7.86 -0.51
C THR A 43 -2.03 8.07 0.84
N ARG A 44 -2.67 7.01 1.37
CA ARG A 44 -3.25 6.91 2.71
C ARG A 44 -3.01 5.49 3.25
N ASP A 45 -3.07 5.29 4.56
CA ASP A 45 -2.89 3.97 5.17
C ASP A 45 -4.00 2.99 4.69
N PRO A 46 -3.65 1.89 3.99
CA PRO A 46 -4.63 0.96 3.43
C PRO A 46 -5.33 0.08 4.50
N SER A 47 -4.79 0.03 5.71
CA SER A 47 -5.30 -0.75 6.83
C SER A 47 -6.23 0.06 7.72
N THR A 48 -5.83 1.28 8.08
CA THR A 48 -6.56 2.15 9.03
C THR A 48 -7.41 3.22 8.35
N GLY A 49 -7.08 3.58 7.11
CA GLY A 49 -7.72 4.69 6.39
C GLY A 49 -7.17 6.07 6.74
N GLU A 50 -6.18 6.17 7.64
CA GLU A 50 -5.58 7.44 8.02
C GLU A 50 -4.91 8.13 6.83
N ASN A 51 -5.08 9.46 6.73
CA ASN A 51 -4.43 10.29 5.73
C ASN A 51 -2.92 10.51 6.04
N SER A 52 -2.18 9.42 6.18
CA SER A 52 -0.73 9.38 6.37
C SER A 52 -0.06 8.79 5.14
N PHE A 53 1.14 9.30 4.79
CA PHE A 53 1.90 8.72 3.69
C PHE A 53 2.50 7.39 4.14
N TYR A 54 1.90 6.29 3.68
CA TYR A 54 2.26 4.95 4.11
C TYR A 54 3.06 4.23 3.03
N GLY A 55 4.07 3.46 3.42
CA GLY A 55 4.83 2.65 2.48
C GLY A 55 6.23 2.34 2.96
N GLU A 56 6.93 1.63 2.10
CA GLU A 56 8.24 1.08 2.40
C GLU A 56 9.20 1.26 1.21
N TYR A 57 10.48 1.40 1.52
CA TYR A 57 11.54 1.52 0.51
C TYR A 57 12.80 0.76 0.92
N LEU A 58 13.66 0.52 -0.07
CA LEU A 58 15.00 -0.03 0.12
C LEU A 58 16.01 0.75 -0.72
N ILE A 59 17.12 1.15 -0.09
CA ILE A 59 18.28 1.73 -0.75
C ILE A 59 19.08 0.61 -1.43
N ASN A 60 19.61 0.92 -2.62
CA ASN A 60 20.47 0.03 -3.40
C ASN A 60 19.82 -1.36 -3.58
N ALA A 61 18.61 -1.38 -4.12
CA ALA A 61 17.73 -2.56 -4.21
C ALA A 61 16.89 -2.54 -5.48
N GLN A 62 16.32 -3.70 -5.84
CA GLN A 62 15.28 -3.79 -6.88
C GLN A 62 13.92 -4.12 -6.27
N GLY A 63 12.84 -3.86 -7.00
CA GLY A 63 11.47 -4.08 -6.52
C GLY A 63 11.22 -5.51 -6.01
N GLU A 64 11.93 -6.50 -6.55
CA GLU A 64 11.89 -7.88 -6.04
C GLU A 64 12.35 -7.99 -4.58
N ASP A 65 13.38 -7.23 -4.17
CA ASP A 65 13.93 -7.27 -2.81
C ASP A 65 12.92 -6.74 -1.78
N VAL A 66 12.09 -5.78 -2.18
CA VAL A 66 11.02 -5.22 -1.33
C VAL A 66 9.93 -6.27 -1.08
N VAL A 67 9.61 -7.08 -2.08
CA VAL A 67 8.53 -8.09 -1.97
C VAL A 67 9.03 -9.43 -1.42
N ALA A 68 10.30 -9.77 -1.63
CA ALA A 68 10.87 -11.05 -1.23
C ALA A 68 11.03 -11.21 0.29
N GLY A 69 11.02 -10.11 1.05
CA GLY A 69 11.16 -10.13 2.51
C GLY A 69 12.53 -10.60 3.01
N ILE A 70 13.55 -10.59 2.15
CA ILE A 70 14.94 -10.96 2.49
C ILE A 70 15.62 -9.81 3.24
N ARG A 71 15.32 -8.57 2.85
CA ARG A 71 15.76 -7.35 3.51
C ARG A 71 14.55 -6.74 4.21
N THR A 72 14.75 -6.25 5.43
CA THR A 72 13.74 -5.47 6.14
C THR A 72 13.54 -4.15 5.40
N PRO A 73 12.35 -3.89 4.85
CA PRO A 73 12.05 -2.60 4.24
C PRO A 73 12.06 -1.48 5.28
N LEU A 74 12.36 -0.27 4.84
CA LEU A 74 12.43 0.92 5.71
C LEU A 74 11.20 1.80 5.51
N SER A 75 10.79 2.51 6.56
CA SER A 75 9.66 3.44 6.51
C SER A 75 9.90 4.64 5.59
N LEU A 76 8.87 5.08 4.86
CA LEU A 76 8.95 6.30 4.04
C LEU A 76 9.08 7.58 4.88
N THR A 77 8.28 7.70 5.95
CA THR A 77 8.19 8.90 6.77
C THR A 77 8.89 8.74 8.11
N ARG A 78 9.35 9.84 8.68
CA ARG A 78 9.96 9.86 10.00
C ARG A 78 9.00 9.41 11.09
N ALA A 79 7.72 9.79 10.99
CA ALA A 79 6.68 9.40 11.94
C ALA A 79 6.43 7.89 11.95
N ALA A 80 6.40 7.25 10.76
CA ALA A 80 6.27 5.81 10.64
C ALA A 80 7.48 5.08 11.25
N ARG A 81 8.70 5.55 10.94
CA ARG A 81 9.94 5.03 11.52
C ARG A 81 9.93 5.07 13.05
N GLU A 82 9.56 6.21 13.64
CA GLU A 82 9.48 6.39 15.10
C GLU A 82 8.44 5.46 15.74
N THR A 83 7.31 5.25 15.07
CA THR A 83 6.26 4.32 15.53
C THR A 83 6.72 2.86 15.45
N ALA A 84 7.46 2.51 14.40
CA ALA A 84 8.02 1.17 14.19
C ALA A 84 9.26 0.88 15.05
N GLY A 85 9.89 1.91 15.65
CA GLY A 85 11.13 1.76 16.41
C GLY A 85 12.34 1.41 15.54
N GLU A 86 12.33 1.83 14.28
CA GLU A 86 13.41 1.59 13.32
C GLU A 86 14.65 2.45 13.64
N SER A 87 15.84 1.85 13.56
CA SER A 87 17.11 2.57 13.76
C SER A 87 17.63 3.25 12.50
N GLU A 88 17.26 2.72 11.34
CA GLU A 88 17.67 3.24 10.03
C GLU A 88 16.86 4.48 9.65
N PRO A 89 17.43 5.40 8.85
CA PRO A 89 16.73 6.61 8.45
C PRO A 89 15.52 6.29 7.54
N SER A 90 14.43 7.03 7.75
CA SER A 90 13.29 7.02 6.83
C SER A 90 13.68 7.62 5.48
N MET A 91 12.88 7.41 4.43
CA MET A 91 13.16 8.02 3.12
C MET A 91 13.18 9.56 3.20
N GLU A 92 12.27 10.12 4.00
CA GLU A 92 12.20 11.55 4.32
C GLU A 92 13.53 12.11 4.85
N GLU A 93 14.31 11.30 5.56
CA GLU A 93 15.61 11.70 6.14
C GLU A 93 16.79 11.31 5.25
N ALA A 94 16.75 10.16 4.61
CA ALA A 94 17.83 9.65 3.77
C ALA A 94 17.90 10.34 2.40
N MET A 95 16.74 10.68 1.83
CA MET A 95 16.59 11.24 0.48
C MET A 95 15.55 12.37 0.44
N PRO A 96 15.74 13.46 1.22
CA PRO A 96 14.70 14.49 1.45
C PRO A 96 14.19 15.15 0.17
N GLU A 97 15.06 15.43 -0.81
CA GLU A 97 14.67 16.05 -2.08
C GLU A 97 13.78 15.12 -2.91
N VAL A 98 14.10 13.83 -2.94
CA VAL A 98 13.33 12.82 -3.67
C VAL A 98 12.01 12.53 -2.96
N PHE A 99 12.03 12.46 -1.63
CA PHE A 99 10.82 12.31 -0.82
C PHE A 99 9.84 13.47 -1.06
N ALA A 100 10.32 14.72 -1.10
CA ALA A 100 9.48 15.87 -1.39
C ALA A 100 8.84 15.79 -2.79
N GLN A 101 9.57 15.29 -3.79
CA GLN A 101 9.00 15.04 -5.12
C GLN A 101 7.93 13.94 -5.08
N LEU A 102 8.19 12.87 -4.33
CA LEU A 102 7.27 11.75 -4.19
C LEU A 102 5.98 12.15 -3.46
N ASP A 103 6.06 12.96 -2.40
CA ASP A 103 4.89 13.48 -1.68
C ASP A 103 4.05 14.43 -2.56
N ALA A 104 4.71 15.27 -3.37
CA ALA A 104 4.01 16.09 -4.37
C ALA A 104 3.26 15.23 -5.41
N VAL A 105 3.88 14.13 -5.88
CA VAL A 105 3.23 13.15 -6.76
C VAL A 105 2.05 12.47 -6.07
N ARG A 106 2.19 12.09 -4.79
CA ARG A 106 1.08 11.55 -3.99
C ARG A 106 -0.14 12.47 -4.03
N THR A 107 0.03 13.76 -3.72
CA THR A 107 -1.09 14.72 -3.73
C THR A 107 -1.67 14.87 -5.13
N GLN A 108 -0.84 14.93 -6.16
CA GLN A 108 -1.28 15.07 -7.55
C GLN A 108 -2.12 13.87 -8.00
N LEU A 109 -1.68 12.64 -7.69
CA LEU A 109 -2.37 11.42 -8.06
C LEU A 109 -3.70 11.26 -7.31
N GLU A 110 -3.70 11.49 -5.99
CA GLU A 110 -4.93 11.41 -5.20
C GLU A 110 -5.95 12.47 -5.64
N THR A 111 -5.50 13.69 -5.97
CA THR A 111 -6.38 14.74 -6.50
C THR A 111 -6.94 14.36 -7.88
N HIS A 112 -6.10 13.82 -8.77
CA HIS A 112 -6.48 13.51 -10.14
C HIS A 112 -7.48 12.35 -10.22
N TYR A 113 -7.20 11.26 -9.50
CA TYR A 113 -8.07 10.07 -9.47
C TYR A 113 -9.21 10.20 -8.47
N GLY A 114 -9.13 11.18 -7.57
CA GLY A 114 -10.07 11.40 -6.49
C GLY A 114 -10.11 10.24 -5.49
N ASP A 115 -9.10 9.38 -5.42
CA ASP A 115 -9.10 8.16 -4.61
C ASP A 115 -7.68 7.79 -4.16
N MET A 116 -7.57 7.01 -3.08
CA MET A 116 -6.29 6.54 -2.56
C MET A 116 -5.55 5.70 -3.61
N GLN A 117 -4.27 6.03 -3.84
CA GLN A 117 -3.43 5.37 -4.84
C GLN A 117 -2.36 4.50 -4.19
N ASP A 118 -2.17 3.31 -4.77
CA ASP A 118 -1.02 2.43 -4.60
C ASP A 118 -0.01 2.75 -5.70
N ILE A 119 1.24 2.99 -5.32
CA ILE A 119 2.28 3.62 -6.12
C ILE A 119 3.54 2.76 -6.04
N GLU A 120 4.10 2.43 -7.21
CA GLU A 120 5.42 1.81 -7.32
C GLU A 120 6.40 2.81 -7.93
N PHE A 121 7.57 2.97 -7.32
CA PHE A 121 8.56 3.95 -7.74
C PHE A 121 9.99 3.41 -7.65
N THR A 122 10.88 4.04 -8.41
CA THR A 122 12.33 3.80 -8.36
C THR A 122 13.06 5.12 -8.39
N VAL A 123 14.11 5.22 -7.59
CA VAL A 123 15.07 6.31 -7.57
C VAL A 123 16.33 5.78 -8.22
N GLN A 124 16.76 6.39 -9.33
CA GLN A 124 18.02 6.08 -9.97
C GLN A 124 18.88 7.32 -9.97
N GLN A 125 19.97 7.31 -9.20
CA GLN A 125 20.92 8.40 -9.07
C GLN A 125 20.24 9.74 -8.72
N ASN A 126 19.54 9.76 -7.59
CA ASN A 126 18.74 10.88 -7.08
C ASN A 126 17.57 11.34 -7.97
N LYS A 127 17.24 10.60 -9.03
CA LYS A 127 16.10 10.92 -9.89
C LYS A 127 14.93 9.97 -9.65
N LEU A 128 13.78 10.55 -9.31
CA LEU A 128 12.53 9.82 -9.12
C LEU A 128 11.93 9.38 -10.46
N TYR A 129 11.49 8.13 -10.53
CA TYR A 129 10.72 7.56 -11.61
C TYR A 129 9.49 6.85 -11.04
N MET A 130 8.31 7.20 -11.57
CA MET A 130 7.06 6.52 -11.26
C MET A 130 6.87 5.36 -12.23
N LEU A 131 6.66 4.15 -11.71
CA LEU A 131 6.55 2.93 -12.52
C LEU A 131 5.10 2.51 -12.70
N GLN A 132 4.34 2.52 -11.61
CA GLN A 132 2.95 2.11 -11.61
C GLN A 132 2.16 2.96 -10.62
N THR A 133 0.91 3.20 -10.96
CA THR A 133 -0.09 3.65 -10.01
C THR A 133 -1.42 2.98 -10.30
N ARG A 134 -2.21 2.74 -9.26
CA ARG A 134 -3.57 2.20 -9.34
C ARG A 134 -4.33 2.58 -8.09
N ASN A 135 -5.67 2.53 -8.15
CA ASN A 135 -6.48 2.62 -6.94
C ASN A 135 -6.07 1.52 -5.96
N GLY A 136 -5.64 1.92 -4.77
CA GLY A 136 -5.08 0.99 -3.81
C GLY A 136 -6.14 0.04 -3.26
N LYS A 137 -5.77 -1.21 -3.01
CA LYS A 137 -6.60 -2.12 -2.21
C LYS A 137 -6.50 -1.71 -0.74
N ARG A 138 -7.60 -1.87 -0.01
CA ARG A 138 -7.72 -1.40 1.37
C ARG A 138 -8.76 -2.21 2.13
N THR A 139 -8.73 -2.13 3.46
CA THR A 139 -9.70 -2.80 4.33
C THR A 139 -11.07 -2.11 4.24
N GLY A 140 -12.15 -2.79 4.66
CA GLY A 140 -13.48 -2.17 4.71
C GLY A 140 -13.54 -0.95 5.64
N ALA A 141 -12.84 -1.01 6.77
CA ALA A 141 -12.73 0.11 7.71
C ALA A 141 -11.99 1.31 7.09
N ALA A 142 -10.87 1.05 6.41
CA ALA A 142 -10.12 2.07 5.70
C ALA A 142 -10.93 2.71 4.56
N ALA A 143 -11.65 1.90 3.78
CA ALA A 143 -12.52 2.39 2.70
C ALA A 143 -13.59 3.35 3.21
N LEU A 144 -14.25 3.00 4.33
CA LEU A 144 -15.28 3.84 4.95
C LEU A 144 -14.70 5.18 5.42
N ARG A 145 -13.59 5.14 6.17
CA ARG A 145 -12.93 6.35 6.67
C ARG A 145 -12.52 7.27 5.53
N MET A 146 -11.81 6.73 4.53
CA MET A 146 -11.34 7.50 3.38
C MET A 146 -12.50 8.11 2.60
N ALA A 147 -13.58 7.37 2.35
CA ALA A 147 -14.74 7.89 1.62
C ALA A 147 -15.41 9.07 2.34
N VAL A 148 -15.52 9.01 3.68
CA VAL A 148 -16.06 10.10 4.49
C VAL A 148 -15.12 11.30 4.47
N GLU A 149 -13.84 11.10 4.81
CA GLU A 149 -12.85 12.18 4.87
C GLU A 149 -12.68 12.89 3.52
N MET A 150 -12.58 12.13 2.41
CA MET A 150 -12.47 12.71 1.06
C MET A 150 -13.71 13.53 0.66
N ALA A 151 -14.90 13.14 1.14
CA ALA A 151 -16.12 13.92 0.90
C ALA A 151 -16.16 15.20 1.75
N GLU A 152 -15.63 15.17 2.97
CA GLU A 152 -15.49 16.34 3.85
C GLU A 152 -14.42 17.31 3.36
N GLU A 153 -13.32 16.80 2.82
CA GLU A 153 -12.24 17.55 2.16
C GLU A 153 -12.70 18.15 0.82
N GLY A 154 -13.85 17.74 0.29
CA GLY A 154 -14.38 18.18 -1.00
C GLY A 154 -13.69 17.58 -2.21
N LEU A 155 -12.88 16.52 -2.03
CA LEU A 155 -12.24 15.78 -3.11
C LEU A 155 -13.28 14.98 -3.93
N ILE A 156 -14.33 14.51 -3.26
CA ILE A 156 -15.45 13.79 -3.87
C ILE A 156 -16.79 14.29 -3.33
N THR A 157 -17.87 14.00 -4.03
CA THR A 157 -19.23 14.22 -3.55
C THR A 157 -19.68 13.14 -2.57
N ARG A 158 -20.72 13.42 -1.77
CA ARG A 158 -21.33 12.42 -0.87
C ARG A 158 -21.91 11.22 -1.63
N ASP A 159 -22.46 11.44 -2.82
CA ASP A 159 -23.00 10.36 -3.65
C ASP A 159 -21.88 9.45 -4.17
N GLU A 160 -20.74 10.01 -4.58
CA GLU A 160 -19.56 9.24 -4.95
C GLU A 160 -18.99 8.46 -3.76
N ALA A 161 -18.94 9.06 -2.57
CA ALA A 161 -18.51 8.38 -1.35
C ALA A 161 -19.37 7.15 -1.06
N LEU A 162 -20.70 7.25 -1.21
CA LEU A 162 -21.62 6.13 -1.01
C LEU A 162 -21.39 5.01 -2.04
N LEU A 163 -21.17 5.34 -3.31
CA LEU A 163 -20.98 4.36 -4.39
C LEU A 163 -19.63 3.62 -4.32
N ARG A 164 -18.66 4.14 -3.56
CA ARG A 164 -17.34 3.53 -3.39
C ARG A 164 -17.30 2.42 -2.34
N ILE A 165 -18.29 2.37 -1.46
CA ILE A 165 -18.35 1.35 -0.42
C ILE A 165 -19.01 0.12 -1.01
N ASP A 166 -18.25 -0.97 -1.16
CA ASP A 166 -18.81 -2.28 -1.44
C ASP A 166 -19.65 -2.72 -0.23
N PRO A 167 -20.97 -2.94 -0.39
CA PRO A 167 -21.82 -3.39 0.71
C PRO A 167 -21.34 -4.69 1.35
N ILE A 168 -20.67 -5.56 0.59
CA ILE A 168 -20.14 -6.84 1.08
C ILE A 168 -18.94 -6.60 2.01
N ALA A 169 -18.15 -5.55 1.78
CA ALA A 169 -17.01 -5.23 2.65
C ALA A 169 -17.43 -4.79 4.05
N LEU A 170 -18.68 -4.35 4.25
CA LEU A 170 -19.22 -4.00 5.56
C LEU A 170 -19.43 -5.24 6.45
N ASP A 171 -19.61 -6.43 5.88
CA ASP A 171 -19.73 -7.68 6.65
C ASP A 171 -18.42 -7.99 7.42
N GLN A 172 -17.28 -7.57 6.87
CA GLN A 172 -15.98 -7.70 7.55
C GLN A 172 -15.93 -6.91 8.87
N LEU A 173 -16.68 -5.82 8.99
CA LEU A 173 -16.79 -5.05 10.22
C LEU A 173 -17.59 -5.77 11.30
N LEU A 174 -18.34 -6.81 10.93
CA LEU A 174 -19.13 -7.66 11.82
C LEU A 174 -18.40 -8.95 12.20
N HIS A 175 -17.18 -9.17 11.67
CA HIS A 175 -16.40 -10.35 12.02
C HIS A 175 -16.01 -10.35 13.50
N PRO A 176 -16.03 -11.51 14.17
CA PRO A 176 -15.57 -11.62 15.56
C PRO A 176 -14.13 -11.15 15.71
N THR A 177 -13.88 -10.33 16.72
CA THR A 177 -12.55 -9.87 17.12
C THR A 177 -12.13 -10.54 18.43
N LEU A 178 -10.84 -10.53 18.74
CA LEU A 178 -10.39 -10.93 20.08
C LEU A 178 -10.87 -9.89 21.08
N ASP A 179 -11.36 -10.36 22.23
CA ASP A 179 -11.67 -9.50 23.36
C ASP A 179 -10.40 -8.75 23.79
N PRO A 180 -10.39 -7.41 23.75
CA PRO A 180 -9.21 -6.62 24.11
C PRO A 180 -8.79 -6.83 25.57
N ASP A 181 -9.71 -7.21 26.46
CA ASP A 181 -9.50 -7.37 27.89
C ASP A 181 -9.16 -8.82 28.30
N ALA A 182 -9.24 -9.78 27.37
CA ALA A 182 -8.86 -11.15 27.65
C ALA A 182 -7.35 -11.30 27.91
N GLU A 183 -6.99 -12.29 28.73
CA GLU A 183 -5.59 -12.64 28.98
C GLU A 183 -4.93 -13.14 27.69
N LYS A 184 -3.81 -12.49 27.30
CA LYS A 184 -3.10 -12.76 26.04
C LYS A 184 -1.80 -13.49 26.33
N THR A 185 -1.69 -14.73 25.86
CA THR A 185 -0.41 -15.45 25.83
C THR A 185 0.32 -15.13 24.53
N VAL A 186 1.22 -14.14 24.56
CA VAL A 186 2.00 -13.72 23.38
C VAL A 186 3.26 -14.56 23.26
N ILE A 187 3.39 -15.31 22.17
CA ILE A 187 4.56 -16.16 21.87
C ILE A 187 5.50 -15.48 20.87
N THR A 188 4.96 -14.66 19.97
CA THR A 188 5.71 -13.93 18.94
C THR A 188 4.94 -12.69 18.46
N GLN A 189 5.60 -11.83 17.68
CA GLN A 189 5.02 -10.61 17.09
C GLN A 189 5.56 -10.42 15.66
N GLY A 190 4.70 -9.92 14.77
CA GLY A 190 5.03 -9.58 13.38
C GLY A 190 4.33 -8.30 12.93
N LEU A 191 4.41 -7.99 11.63
CA LEU A 191 3.75 -6.83 11.06
C LEU A 191 2.23 -7.04 10.97
N PRO A 192 1.40 -6.03 11.33
CA PRO A 192 -0.05 -6.11 11.25
C PRO A 192 -0.53 -5.94 9.79
N ALA A 193 -0.23 -6.90 8.92
CA ALA A 193 -0.47 -6.81 7.48
C ALA A 193 -1.97 -6.74 7.10
N SER A 194 -2.85 -7.28 7.92
CA SER A 194 -4.31 -7.19 7.76
C SER A 194 -4.98 -7.21 9.13
N PRO A 195 -6.04 -6.41 9.36
CA PRO A 195 -6.83 -6.50 10.57
C PRO A 195 -7.62 -7.81 10.61
N GLY A 196 -7.79 -8.37 11.81
CA GLY A 196 -8.60 -9.57 12.04
C GLY A 196 -8.05 -10.46 13.15
N ALA A 197 -8.90 -11.39 13.60
CA ALA A 197 -8.53 -12.44 14.54
C ALA A 197 -8.78 -13.81 13.88
N ALA A 198 -7.82 -14.72 13.99
CA ALA A 198 -7.95 -16.09 13.47
C ALA A 198 -7.64 -17.10 14.58
N ALA A 199 -8.48 -18.12 14.70
CA ALA A 199 -8.28 -19.25 15.60
C ALA A 199 -8.43 -20.56 14.80
N GLU A 200 -7.35 -21.29 14.66
CA GLU A 200 -7.31 -22.52 13.86
C GLU A 200 -6.39 -23.58 14.47
N ARG A 201 -6.49 -24.80 13.95
CA ARG A 201 -5.48 -25.84 14.20
C ARG A 201 -4.42 -25.74 13.11
N SER A 202 -3.16 -25.68 13.51
CA SER A 202 -2.02 -25.68 12.57
C SER A 202 -2.10 -26.89 11.65
N CYS A 203 -2.00 -26.67 10.34
CA CYS A 203 -1.96 -27.72 9.31
C CYS A 203 -0.53 -27.96 8.81
#